data_AF-A0A949B7H7-F1
#
_entry.id   AF-A0A949B7H7-F1
#
_cell.length_a   1.000
_cell.length_b   1.000
_cell.length_c   1.000
_cell.angle_alpha   90.00
_cell.angle_beta   90.00
_cell.angle_gamma   90.00
#
_symmetry.space_group_name_H-M   'P 1'
#
loop_
_entity.id
_entity.type
_entity.pdbx_description
1 polymer ?
#
loop_
_entity_poly.entity_id
_entity_poly.type
_entity_poly.pdbx_seq_one_letter_code
_entity_poly.pdbx_strand_id
1 'polypeptide(L)' 'MNKTKSMTVCLNVQDNVAVALTNLAHGDVIGPGGMISNANVPAGHKIAICEIKAHNPVRKYGQI' A
#
# COMPACT_ATOMS: atom_id res chain seq x y z
N MET A 1 -19.08 15.88 5.05
CA MET A 1 -17.68 15.47 4.84
C MET A 1 -17.67 14.35 3.81
N ASN A 2 -17.29 14.62 2.56
CA ASN A 2 -17.10 13.55 1.59
C ASN A 2 -15.87 12.74 2.03
N LYS A 3 -16.09 11.54 2.57
CA LYS A 3 -15.00 10.59 2.78
C LYS A 3 -14.50 10.19 1.40
N THR A 4 -13.34 10.70 1.00
CA THR A 4 -12.59 10.15 -0.13
C THR A 4 -12.36 8.67 0.15
N LYS A 5 -12.77 7.81 -0.78
CA LYS A 5 -12.60 6.37 -0.66
C LYS A 5 -11.10 6.05 -0.73
N SER A 6 -10.52 5.50 0.32
CA SER A 6 -9.11 5.07 0.32
C SER A 6 -8.90 3.97 -0.72
N MET A 7 -7.79 4.05 -1.47
CA MET A 7 -7.40 3.04 -2.46
C MET A 7 -6.63 1.87 -1.83
N THR A 8 -6.06 2.10 -0.66
CA THR A 8 -5.29 1.12 0.11
C THR A 8 -5.68 1.13 1.58
N VAL A 9 -5.33 0.06 2.30
CA VAL A 9 -5.43 -0.02 3.76
C VAL A 9 -4.12 -0.52 4.35
N CYS A 10 -3.59 0.26 5.29
CA CYS A 10 -2.48 -0.14 6.16
C CYS A 10 -3.05 -0.59 7.50
N LEU A 11 -2.71 -1.80 7.97
CA LEU A 11 -3.41 -2.46 9.08
C LEU A 11 -2.70 -2.24 10.42
N ASN A 12 -1.42 -1.89 10.39
CA ASN A 12 -0.64 -1.50 11.56
C ASN A 12 0.29 -0.35 11.19
N VAL A 13 0.53 0.57 12.13
CA VAL A 13 1.48 1.70 11.94
C VAL A 13 2.91 1.25 11.66
N GLN A 14 3.28 0.03 12.04
CA GLN A 14 4.60 -0.56 11.80
C GLN A 14 4.72 -1.31 10.46
N ASP A 15 3.64 -1.40 9.67
CA ASP A 15 3.65 -2.12 8.40
C ASP A 15 4.45 -1.34 7.34
N ASN A 16 5.18 -2.07 6.50
CA ASN A 16 5.83 -1.51 5.30
C ASN A 16 5.10 -1.89 4.00
N VAL A 17 3.96 -2.57 4.13
CA VAL A 17 3.03 -2.88 3.04
C VAL A 17 1.61 -2.50 3.42
N ALA A 18 0.84 -2.06 2.44
CA ALA A 18 -0.61 -1.93 2.53
C ALA A 18 -1.29 -3.01 1.67
N VAL A 19 -2.60 -3.15 1.81
CA VAL A 19 -3.46 -3.96 0.93
C VAL A 19 -4.21 -3.04 -0.02
N ALA A 20 -4.21 -3.36 -1.31
CA ALA A 20 -5.02 -2.67 -2.30
C ALA A 20 -6.51 -2.95 -2.07
N LEU A 21 -7.34 -1.91 -1.92
CA LEU A 21 -8.80 -2.03 -1.74
C LEU A 21 -9.55 -2.08 -3.07
N THR A 22 -8.86 -1.74 -4.16
CA THR A 22 -9.33 -1.75 -5.54
C THR A 22 -8.17 -2.20 -6.44
N ASN A 23 -8.45 -2.50 -7.71
CA ASN A 23 -7.38 -2.65 -8.69
C ASN A 23 -6.67 -1.31 -8.87
N LEU A 24 -5.35 -1.32 -8.73
CA LEU A 24 -4.47 -0.17 -8.93
C LEU A 24 -3.77 -0.32 -10.27
N ALA A 25 -3.72 0.76 -11.05
CA ALA A 25 -2.90 0.86 -12.25
C ALA A 25 -1.55 1.51 -11.92
N HIS A 26 -0.54 1.26 -12.75
CA HIS A 26 0.68 2.07 -12.74
C HIS A 26 0.32 3.56 -12.90
N GLY A 27 0.81 4.40 -12.00
CA GLY A 27 0.54 5.85 -12.00
C GLY A 27 -0.58 6.29 -11.04
N ASP A 28 -1.35 5.37 -10.47
CA ASP A 28 -2.40 5.72 -9.51
C ASP A 28 -1.80 6.30 -8.21
N VAL A 29 -2.48 7.29 -7.62
CA VAL A 29 -2.13 7.85 -6.31
C VAL A 29 -2.79 7.03 -5.20
N ILE A 30 -2.01 6.34 -4.38
CA ILE A 30 -2.50 5.25 -3.51
C ILE A 30 -2.57 5.60 -2.02
N GLY A 31 -2.14 6.79 -1.62
CA GLY A 31 -2.11 7.21 -0.23
C GLY A 31 -1.81 8.69 -0.01
N PRO A 32 -1.83 9.14 1.25
CA PRO A 32 -1.48 10.51 1.62
C PRO A 32 -0.05 10.85 1.18
N GLY A 33 0.20 12.11 0.83
CA GLY A 33 1.53 12.56 0.41
C GLY A 33 1.88 12.23 -1.05
N GLY A 34 0.92 11.76 -1.86
CA GLY A 34 1.11 11.61 -3.30
C GLY A 34 1.91 10.36 -3.69
N MET A 35 1.89 9.31 -2.88
CA MET A 35 2.53 8.03 -3.23
C MET A 35 1.89 7.44 -4.48
N ILE A 36 2.71 7.00 -5.43
CA ILE A 36 2.27 6.50 -6.74
C ILE A 36 2.52 5.00 -6.84
N SER A 37 1.56 4.25 -7.37
CA SER A 37 1.75 2.84 -7.72
C SER A 37 2.71 2.72 -8.90
N ASN A 38 3.81 1.98 -8.73
CA ASN A 38 4.78 1.73 -9.79
C ASN A 38 4.45 0.50 -10.67
N ALA A 39 3.29 -0.11 -10.44
CA ALA A 39 2.85 -1.31 -11.13
C ALA A 39 1.33 -1.46 -11.08
N ASN A 40 0.81 -2.41 -11.86
CA ASN A 40 -0.57 -2.86 -11.70
C ASN A 40 -0.66 -3.78 -10.47
N VAL A 41 -1.58 -3.50 -9.56
CA VAL A 41 -1.78 -4.28 -8.32
C VAL A 41 -3.26 -4.66 -8.20
N PRO A 42 -3.61 -5.95 -8.27
CA PRO A 42 -4.99 -6.40 -8.08
C PRO A 42 -5.53 -6.07 -6.69
N ALA A 43 -6.84 -5.88 -6.58
CA ALA A 43 -7.51 -5.76 -5.29
C ALA A 43 -7.17 -6.95 -4.37
N GLY A 44 -6.91 -6.68 -3.09
CA GLY A 44 -6.50 -7.67 -2.10
C GLY A 44 -5.01 -7.99 -2.08
N HIS A 45 -4.23 -7.58 -3.08
CA HIS A 45 -2.79 -7.80 -3.11
C HIS A 45 -2.04 -6.76 -2.26
N LYS A 46 -0.79 -7.10 -1.91
CA LYS A 46 0.09 -6.21 -1.15
C LYS A 46 0.76 -5.21 -2.08
N ILE A 47 0.91 -3.98 -1.59
CA ILE A 47 1.72 -2.92 -2.21
C ILE A 47 2.67 -2.36 -1.16
N ALA A 48 3.93 -2.16 -1.55
CA ALA A 48 4.91 -1.52 -0.67
C ALA A 48 4.54 -0.03 -0.48
N ILE A 49 4.64 0.45 0.76
CA ILE A 49 4.36 1.85 1.12
C ILE A 49 5.62 2.60 1.57
N CYS A 50 6.78 1.97 1.42
CA CYS A 50 8.10 2.56 1.54
C CYS A 50 9.10 1.68 0.78
N GLU A 51 10.36 2.11 0.67
CA GLU A 51 11.42 1.28 0.11
C GLU A 51 11.69 0.06 1.02
N ILE A 52 11.67 -1.14 0.45
CA ILE A 52 12.04 -2.39 1.13
C ILE A 52 13.26 -2.96 0.39
N LYS A 53 14.44 -2.79 0.97
CA LYS A 53 15.70 -3.29 0.40
C LYS A 53 15.76 -4.82 0.48
N ALA A 54 16.63 -5.44 -0.32
CA ALA A 54 16.91 -6.86 -0.20
C ALA A 54 17.27 -7.23 1.25
N HIS A 55 16.75 -8.37 1.71
CA HIS A 55 16.87 -8.88 3.08
C HIS A 55 16.15 -8.07 4.18
N ASN A 56 15.50 -6.94 3.87
CA ASN A 56 14.61 -6.31 4.83
C ASN A 56 13.34 -7.15 5.01
N PRO A 57 12.82 -7.30 6.25
CA PRO A 57 11.58 -8.01 6.47
C PRO A 57 10.40 -7.25 5.89
N VAL A 58 9.46 -7.97 5.27
CA VAL A 58 8.13 -7.46 4.95
C VAL A 58 7.29 -7.56 6.22
N ARG A 59 6.72 -6.45 6.68
CA ARG A 59 5.90 -6.38 7.90
C ARG A 59 4.45 -6.12 7.56
N LYS A 60 3.55 -7.01 8.02
CA LYS A 60 2.10 -6.86 7.89
C LYS A 60 1.44 -7.24 9.21
N TYR A 61 0.41 -6.51 9.63
CA TYR A 61 -0.20 -6.68 10.95
C TYR A 61 0.77 -6.42 12.12
N GLY A 62 1.87 -5.70 11.90
CA GLY A 62 2.95 -5.53 12.87
C GLY A 62 3.82 -6.78 13.08
N GLN A 63 3.69 -7.79 12.23
CA GLN A 63 4.41 -9.06 12.29
C GLN A 63 5.29 -9.25 11.06
N ILE A 64 6.31 -10.11 11.17
CA ILE A 64 7.19 -10.54 10.06
C ILE A 64 6.76 -11.93 9.62
#